data_AF-A0A8C2IVW6-F1
#
_entry.id   AF-A0A8C2IVW6-F1
#
_cell.length_a   1.000
_cell.length_b   1.000
_cell.length_c   1.000
_cell.angle_alpha   90.00
_cell.angle_beta   90.00
_cell.angle_gamma   90.00
#
_symmetry.space_group_name_H-M   'P 1'
#
loop_
_entity.id
_entity.type
_entity.pdbx_description
1 polymer ?
#
loop_
_entity_poly.entity_id
_entity_poly.type
_entity_poly.pdbx_seq_one_letter_code
_entity_poly.pdbx_strand_id
1 'polypeptide(L)'
;MEYMELNDPDRKIVDEAIEEGNTVHGQRKHLDYYNIFKRNDNVFEVILRPSSCDKTTQRVHRKECQIQNEKPQVSCIHCNGAMKPCLLLKQKEEIEKMRKECLQHHTGGIHPHF
;
A
#
# COMPACT_ATOMS: atom_id res chain seq x y z
N MET A 1 -10.67 -8.99 -5.54
CA MET A 1 -10.73 -7.92 -6.55
C MET A 1 -9.39 -7.89 -7.23
N GLU A 2 -9.38 -8.25 -8.50
CA GLU A 2 -8.17 -8.12 -9.30
C GLU A 2 -7.90 -6.66 -9.60
N TYR A 3 -6.64 -6.27 -9.73
CA TYR A 3 -6.29 -4.88 -10.06
C TYR A 3 -6.95 -4.37 -11.34
N MET A 4 -7.14 -5.23 -12.34
CA MET A 4 -7.75 -4.83 -13.62
C MET A 4 -9.23 -4.44 -13.43
N GLU A 5 -9.85 -4.88 -12.34
CA GLU A 5 -11.22 -4.55 -11.95
C GLU A 5 -11.30 -3.24 -11.14
N LEU A 6 -10.16 -2.70 -10.70
CA LEU A 6 -10.11 -1.42 -9.98
C LEU A 6 -10.50 -0.29 -10.92
N ASN A 7 -11.16 0.74 -10.38
CA ASN A 7 -11.35 2.00 -11.07
C ASN A 7 -10.01 2.77 -11.18
N ASP A 8 -9.96 3.79 -12.04
CA ASP A 8 -8.71 4.54 -12.29
C ASP A 8 -8.14 5.22 -11.03
N PRO A 9 -8.96 5.84 -10.14
CA PRO A 9 -8.46 6.37 -8.86
C PRO A 9 -7.78 5.31 -7.98
N ASP A 10 -8.41 4.15 -7.77
CA ASP A 10 -7.86 3.09 -6.93
C ASP A 10 -6.59 2.49 -7.55
N ARG A 11 -6.52 2.37 -8.88
CA ARG A 11 -5.30 1.92 -9.58
C ARG A 11 -4.12 2.84 -9.31
N LYS A 12 -4.32 4.17 -9.35
CA LYS A 12 -3.24 5.13 -9.05
C LYS A 12 -2.69 4.95 -7.63
N ILE A 13 -3.58 4.76 -6.65
CA ILE A 13 -3.19 4.50 -5.26
C ILE A 13 -2.38 3.21 -5.16
N VAL A 14 -2.79 2.16 -5.88
CA VAL A 14 -2.05 0.89 -5.91
C VAL A 14 -0.69 1.04 -6.59
N ASP A 15 -0.61 1.78 -7.70
CA ASP A 15 0.65 2.00 -8.42
C ASP A 15 1.67 2.74 -7.53
N GLU A 16 1.23 3.78 -6.82
CA GLU A 16 2.05 4.49 -5.82
C GLU A 16 2.51 3.55 -4.69
N ALA A 17 1.63 2.67 -4.21
CA ALA A 17 1.97 1.71 -3.16
C ALA A 17 3.02 0.71 -3.66
N ILE A 18 2.89 0.22 -4.90
CA ILE A 18 3.86 -0.68 -5.52
C ILE A 18 5.21 0.01 -5.67
N GLU A 19 5.26 1.27 -6.11
CA GLU A 19 6.51 2.02 -6.26
C GLU A 19 7.20 2.23 -4.90
N GLU A 20 6.48 2.72 -3.91
CA GLU A 20 7.00 2.95 -2.55
C GLU A 20 7.43 1.62 -1.90
N GLY A 21 6.58 0.61 -1.97
CA GLY A 21 6.86 -0.72 -1.43
C GLY A 21 8.10 -1.36 -2.04
N ASN A 22 8.27 -1.27 -3.36
CA ASN A 22 9.46 -1.78 -4.03
C ASN A 22 10.73 -0.97 -3.70
N THR A 23 10.60 0.34 -3.53
CA THR A 23 11.71 1.20 -3.14
C THR A 23 12.22 0.84 -1.74
N VAL A 24 11.33 0.61 -0.79
CA VAL A 24 11.69 0.34 0.61
C VAL A 24 12.02 -1.14 0.85
N HIS A 25 11.19 -2.06 0.34
CA HIS A 25 11.21 -3.49 0.69
C HIS A 25 11.48 -4.43 -0.49
N GLY A 26 11.52 -3.94 -1.73
CA GLY A 26 11.73 -4.74 -2.96
C GLY A 26 13.16 -5.26 -3.17
N GLN A 27 13.94 -5.43 -2.10
CA GLN A 27 15.39 -5.69 -2.20
C GLN A 27 15.73 -7.08 -2.75
N ARG A 28 14.86 -8.08 -2.54
CA ARG A 28 15.07 -9.46 -2.99
C ARG A 28 14.17 -9.81 -4.16
N LYS A 29 12.88 -9.51 -4.02
CA LYS A 29 11.84 -9.73 -5.04
C LYS A 29 11.02 -8.46 -5.19
N HIS A 30 10.53 -8.21 -6.40
CA HIS A 30 9.55 -7.16 -6.63
C HIS A 30 8.24 -7.51 -5.94
N LEU A 31 7.59 -6.51 -5.35
CA LEU A 31 6.27 -6.55 -4.75
C LEU A 31 5.21 -6.15 -5.77
N ASP A 32 4.06 -6.82 -5.72
CA ASP A 32 2.90 -6.55 -6.56
C ASP A 32 1.62 -6.56 -5.70
N TYR A 33 0.55 -6.03 -6.27
CA TYR A 33 -0.77 -5.92 -5.69
C TYR A 33 -1.33 -7.27 -5.24
N TYR A 34 -1.77 -7.32 -3.98
CA TYR A 34 -2.58 -8.40 -3.44
C TYR A 34 -4.02 -7.95 -3.22
N ASN A 35 -4.21 -6.85 -2.49
CA ASN A 35 -5.55 -6.32 -2.21
C ASN A 35 -5.50 -4.83 -1.83
N ILE A 36 -6.61 -4.13 -1.99
CA ILE A 36 -6.82 -2.77 -1.46
C ILE A 36 -8.06 -2.77 -0.56
N PHE A 37 -7.95 -2.07 0.57
CA PHE A 37 -9.05 -1.86 1.50
C PHE A 37 -9.32 -0.38 1.64
N LYS A 38 -10.51 0.06 1.21
CA LYS A 38 -11.02 1.40 1.52
C LYS A 38 -11.47 1.41 2.99
N ARG A 39 -10.82 2.23 3.84
CA ARG A 39 -11.17 2.37 5.26
C ARG A 39 -12.17 3.50 5.49
N ASN A 40 -12.01 4.60 4.76
CA ASN A 40 -12.98 5.69 4.60
C ASN A 40 -12.75 6.36 3.23
N ASP A 41 -13.34 7.53 2.96
CA ASP A 41 -13.20 8.20 1.66
C ASP A 41 -11.78 8.64 1.29
N ASN A 42 -10.89 8.80 2.27
CA ASN A 42 -9.56 9.36 2.05
C ASN A 42 -8.42 8.46 2.56
N VAL A 43 -8.74 7.33 3.19
CA VAL A 43 -7.79 6.39 3.77
C VAL A 43 -7.96 5.03 3.13
N PHE A 44 -6.90 4.58 2.45
CA PHE A 44 -6.82 3.32 1.76
C PHE A 44 -5.63 2.54 2.31
N GLU A 45 -5.78 1.23 2.42
CA GLU A 45 -4.71 0.33 2.80
C GLU A 45 -4.48 -0.67 1.67
N VAL A 46 -3.31 -0.58 1.04
CA VAL A 46 -2.89 -1.48 -0.03
C VAL A 46 -1.98 -2.54 0.56
N ILE A 47 -2.30 -3.80 0.28
CA ILE A 47 -1.50 -4.95 0.67
C ILE A 47 -0.74 -5.44 -0.55
N LEU A 48 0.56 -5.65 -0.37
CA LEU A 48 1.45 -6.14 -1.41
C LEU A 48 2.04 -7.50 -1.03
N ARG A 49 2.34 -8.29 -2.07
CA ARG A 49 2.99 -9.60 -1.96
C ARG A 49 4.18 -9.70 -2.91
N PRO A 50 5.17 -10.56 -2.62
CA PRO A 50 6.24 -10.85 -3.56
C PRO A 50 5.71 -11.41 -4.89
N SER A 51 6.37 -11.04 -5.98
CA SER A 51 6.17 -11.57 -7.32
C SER A 51 7.29 -12.54 -7.71
N SER A 52 7.21 -13.13 -8.91
CA SER A 52 8.28 -13.97 -9.45
C SER A 52 9.53 -13.22 -9.90
N CYS A 53 9.47 -11.89 -10.02
CA CYS A 53 10.58 -11.11 -10.54
C CYS A 53 11.60 -10.78 -9.45
N ASP A 54 12.85 -11.08 -9.75
CA ASP A 54 13.98 -10.61 -8.95
C ASP A 54 14.24 -9.12 -9.19
N LYS A 55 14.91 -8.48 -8.23
CA LYS A 55 15.25 -7.05 -8.29
C LYS A 55 15.99 -6.64 -9.57
N THR A 56 16.78 -7.54 -10.16
CA THR A 56 17.58 -7.28 -11.37
C THR A 56 16.72 -7.10 -12.61
N THR A 57 15.47 -7.54 -12.59
CA THR A 57 14.53 -7.27 -13.67
C THR A 57 14.14 -5.80 -13.64
N GLN A 58 14.51 -5.08 -14.70
CA GLN A 58 14.38 -3.62 -14.82
C GLN A 58 12.92 -3.20 -14.70
N ARG A 59 12.58 -2.37 -13.69
CA ARG A 59 11.28 -1.71 -13.43
C ARG A 59 10.11 -2.34 -14.18
N VAL A 60 9.85 -3.60 -13.86
CA VAL A 60 8.91 -4.40 -14.63
C VAL A 60 7.51 -4.07 -14.17
N HIS A 61 6.74 -3.43 -15.03
CA HIS A 61 5.31 -3.32 -14.80
C HIS A 61 4.71 -4.73 -14.84
N ARG A 62 4.05 -5.11 -13.74
CA ARG A 62 2.90 -6.02 -13.51
C ARG A 62 2.52 -7.11 -14.53
N LYS A 63 2.67 -6.90 -15.84
CA LYS A 63 2.41 -7.88 -16.92
C LYS A 63 3.55 -8.87 -17.13
N GLU A 64 4.75 -8.52 -16.69
CA GLU A 64 5.96 -9.34 -16.95
C GLU A 64 6.35 -10.22 -15.76
N CYS A 65 5.80 -9.93 -14.57
CA CYS A 65 6.05 -10.70 -13.36
C CYS A 65 4.82 -11.57 -13.04
N GLN A 66 5.03 -12.89 -12.96
CA GLN A 66 3.96 -13.78 -12.53
C GLN A 66 3.71 -13.57 -11.04
N ILE A 67 2.45 -13.39 -10.70
CA ILE A 67 2.06 -13.25 -9.31
C ILE A 67 2.09 -14.63 -8.66
N GLN A 68 3.08 -14.89 -7.83
CA GLN A 68 3.18 -16.16 -7.11
C GLN A 68 2.19 -16.19 -5.96
N ASN A 69 1.79 -17.41 -5.55
CA ASN A 69 0.91 -17.64 -4.40
C ASN A 69 1.69 -17.50 -3.07
N GLU A 70 2.57 -16.51 -3.00
CA GLU A 70 3.31 -16.15 -1.78
C GLU A 70 2.41 -15.34 -0.85
N LYS A 71 2.68 -15.46 0.46
CA LYS A 71 1.97 -14.70 1.48
C LYS A 71 2.26 -13.21 1.31
N PRO A 72 1.25 -12.34 1.51
CA PRO A 72 1.47 -10.91 1.58
C PRO A 72 2.50 -10.53 2.65
N GLN A 73 3.26 -9.48 2.39
CA GLN A 73 4.37 -9.08 3.26
C GLN A 73 4.36 -7.60 3.65
N VAL A 74 3.71 -6.74 2.86
CA VAL A 74 3.79 -5.29 3.04
C VAL A 74 2.39 -4.69 3.09
N SER A 75 2.21 -3.71 3.98
CA SER A 75 1.06 -2.81 4.03
C SER A 75 1.52 -1.39 3.75
N CYS A 76 0.83 -0.73 2.83
CA CYS A 76 1.03 0.66 2.47
C CYS A 76 -0.27 1.42 2.74
N ILE A 77 -0.20 2.49 3.54
CA ILE A 77 -1.38 3.29 3.89
C ILE A 77 -1.34 4.58 3.09
N HIS A 78 -2.32 4.76 2.22
CA HIS A 78 -2.56 6.03 1.54
C HIS A 78 -3.56 6.84 2.36
N CYS A 79 -3.20 8.07 2.67
CA CYS A 79 -3.83 8.87 3.71
C CYS A 79 -3.98 10.31 3.23
N ASN A 80 -5.22 10.73 2.97
CA ASN A 80 -5.56 12.08 2.54
C ASN A 80 -4.76 12.55 1.30
N GLY A 81 -4.63 11.68 0.30
CA GLY A 81 -3.91 12.01 -0.94
C GLY A 81 -2.41 11.78 -0.92
N ALA A 82 -1.85 11.17 0.14
CA ALA A 82 -0.43 10.88 0.23
C ALA A 82 -0.16 9.46 0.73
N MET A 83 0.78 8.77 0.07
CA MET A 83 1.31 7.48 0.54
C MET A 83 2.18 7.68 1.78
N LYS A 84 1.89 6.93 2.84
CA LYS A 84 2.76 6.82 4.01
C LYS A 84 3.83 5.75 3.78
N PRO A 85 4.95 5.75 4.53
CA PRO A 85 5.97 4.73 4.41
C PRO A 85 5.38 3.32 4.51
N CYS A 86 5.62 2.50 3.50
CA CYS A 86 5.17 1.11 3.51
C CYS A 86 5.90 0.33 4.62
N LEU A 87 5.14 -0.49 5.36
CA LEU A 87 5.65 -1.28 6.48
C LEU A 87 5.48 -2.78 6.22
N LEU A 88 6.36 -3.58 6.80
CA LEU A 88 6.20 -5.03 6.77
C LEU A 88 5.01 -5.41 7.66
N LEU A 89 4.18 -6.35 7.21
CA LEU A 89 3.00 -6.84 7.95
C LEU A 89 3.33 -7.43 9.33
N LYS A 90 4.60 -7.75 9.59
CA LYS A 90 5.07 -8.14 10.93
C LYS A 90 5.08 -6.96 11.93
N GLN A 91 5.17 -5.72 11.44
CA GLN A 91 5.15 -4.46 12.22
C GLN A 91 3.72 -4.03 12.53
N LYS A 92 2.91 -4.94 13.08
CA LYS A 92 1.46 -4.73 13.28
C LYS A 92 1.14 -3.48 14.10
N GLU A 93 1.89 -3.24 15.18
CA GLU A 93 1.66 -2.09 16.07
C GLU A 93 1.88 -0.75 15.37
N GLU A 94 2.93 -0.64 14.55
CA GLU A 94 3.24 0.57 13.78
C GLU A 94 2.19 0.81 12.67
N ILE A 95 1.75 -0.25 11.99
CA ILE A 95 0.68 -0.17 10.99
C ILE A 95 -0.62 0.30 11.64
N GLU A 96 -1.02 -0.28 12.78
CA GLU A 96 -2.23 0.15 13.49
C GLU A 96 -2.13 1.59 13.99
N LYS A 97 -0.96 2.01 14.50
CA LYS A 97 -0.70 3.39 14.91
C LYS A 97 -0.88 4.35 13.73
N MET A 98 -0.18 4.10 12.62
CA MET A 98 -0.27 4.91 11.41
C MET A 98 -1.70 4.98 10.86
N ARG A 99 -2.42 3.84 10.87
CA ARG A 99 -3.83 3.78 10.46
C ARG A 99 -4.69 4.66 11.34
N LYS A 100 -4.56 4.57 12.67
CA LYS A 100 -5.32 5.37 13.63
C LYS A 100 -5.06 6.86 13.46
N GLU A 101 -3.79 7.26 13.35
CA GLU A 101 -3.40 8.65 13.11
C GLU A 101 -4.07 9.17 11.82
N CYS A 102 -3.99 8.42 10.72
CA CYS A 102 -4.62 8.80 9.46
C CYS A 102 -6.14 8.96 9.54
N LEU A 103 -6.82 8.12 10.32
CA LEU A 103 -8.26 8.22 10.53
C LEU A 103 -8.64 9.40 11.45
N GLN A 104 -7.82 9.72 12.44
CA GLN A 104 -8.08 10.79 13.42
C GLN A 104 -7.87 12.21 12.85
N HIS A 105 -7.06 12.36 11.81
CA HIS A 105 -6.87 13.64 11.12
C HIS A 105 -8.14 14.20 10.45
N HIS A 106 -9.27 13.46 10.44
CA HIS A 106 -10.59 13.98 10.08
C HIS A 106 -11.40 14.57 11.24
N THR A 107 -10.96 14.39 12.49
CA THR A 107 -11.64 14.92 13.69
C THR A 107 -10.97 16.15 14.31
N GLY A 108 -9.88 16.65 13.72
CA GLY A 108 -9.09 17.76 14.25
C GLY A 108 -9.34 19.09 13.55
N GLY A 109 -10.55 19.63 13.69
CA GLY A 109 -10.93 20.94 13.17
C GLY A 109 -11.98 21.67 14.02
N ILE A 110 -12.14 21.31 15.29
CA ILE A 110 -12.79 22.16 16.29
C ILE A 110 -11.88 22.15 17.52
N HIS A 111 -11.09 23.21 17.67
CA HIS A 111 -10.59 23.63 18.97
C HIS A 111 -11.80 24.12 19.77
N PRO A 112 -12.17 23.52 20.93
CA PRO A 112 -12.87 24.28 21.94
C PRO A 112 -11.82 25.10 22.68
N HIS A 113 -11.75 26.39 22.33
CA HIS A 113 -11.28 27.38 23.29
C HIS A 113 -12.34 27.47 24.40
N PHE A 114 -12.04 26.95 25.59
CA PHE A 114 -12.53 27.44 26.88
C PHE A 114 -11.55 27.05 27.98
#